data_AF-A0A2K6BP22-F1
#
_entry.id   AF-A0A2K6BP22-F1
#
_cell.length_a   1.000
_cell.length_b   1.000
_cell.length_c   1.000
_cell.angle_alpha   90.00
_cell.angle_beta   90.00
_cell.angle_gamma   90.00
#
_symmetry.space_group_name_H-M   'P 1'
#
loop_
_entity.id
_entity.type
_entity.pdbx_description
1 polymer ?
#
loop_
_entity_poly.entity_id
_entity_poly.type
_entity_poly.pdbx_seq_one_letter_code
_entity_poly.pdbx_strand_id
1 'polypeptide(L)'
;MKFFLLLLTIGFCWAQYSPNTQQGRTSIVHLFEWRWADIALECERYLAPKGFGGVQVSPPNENVAIHNPSRPWWERYQPVSYKLCTRSGNEDEFRNMVTRCNNVGEQQYLLEVIFNPGSRDFPAVPYSGWDFNDGKCKTSSGDIENYNDATQVRDCRLTGLLDLALEKDYVRSKIAEYMNNLIDMGVAGFRLDASKHMWPGDIKAVLDKLHNLNSNWFPQGSKPFIYQEVIDLGGEPIKSSEYFGNGRVTEFKYGAKLGTVIHLVCLGFYNIKLCCLFVLVCIPAFNCIEVKSQIFYSRSFSSTLQTGLPAGTYCDVISGDKIDGNCTGIKIYVSNDGKAQFSISNSAEDPFIAIHVESKL
;
A
#
# COMPACT_ATOMS: atom_id res chain seq x y z
N MET A 1 39.27 -23.61 34.49
CA MET A 1 39.21 -22.17 34.15
C MET A 1 39.46 -22.07 32.65
N LYS A 2 38.59 -21.62 31.75
CA LYS A 2 37.32 -20.89 31.77
C LYS A 2 36.51 -21.38 30.55
N PHE A 3 35.25 -21.76 30.73
CA PHE A 3 34.31 -21.91 29.61
C PHE A 3 33.81 -20.52 29.23
N PHE A 4 34.06 -20.09 27.99
CA PHE A 4 33.49 -18.86 27.44
C PHE A 4 32.12 -19.21 26.84
N LEU A 5 31.03 -18.84 27.53
CA LEU A 5 29.70 -18.81 26.94
C LEU A 5 29.60 -17.57 26.04
N LEU A 6 29.54 -17.79 24.73
CA LEU A 6 29.19 -16.73 23.78
C LEU A 6 27.66 -16.60 23.77
N LEU A 7 27.12 -15.63 24.51
CA LEU A 7 25.73 -15.21 24.41
C LEU A 7 25.53 -14.50 23.06
N LEU A 8 25.02 -15.24 22.07
CA LEU A 8 24.43 -14.66 20.86
C LEU A 8 23.15 -13.93 21.26
N THR A 9 23.26 -12.65 21.61
CA THR A 9 22.11 -11.74 21.60
C THR A 9 21.74 -11.50 20.13
N ILE A 10 20.93 -12.38 19.56
CA ILE A 10 20.18 -12.06 18.35
C ILE A 10 19.16 -11.02 18.80
N GLY A 11 19.52 -9.74 18.65
CA GLY A 11 18.55 -8.66 18.69
C GLY A 11 17.58 -8.92 17.55
N PHE A 12 16.44 -9.50 17.86
CA PHE A 12 15.32 -9.58 16.95
C PHE A 12 14.84 -8.13 16.71
N CYS A 13 15.41 -7.47 15.71
CA CYS A 13 14.83 -6.28 15.11
C CYS A 13 13.55 -6.71 14.39
N TRP A 14 12.46 -6.90 15.14
CA TRP A 14 11.11 -6.91 14.59
C TRP A 14 10.80 -5.48 14.15
N ALA A 15 11.28 -5.11 12.97
CA ALA A 15 10.78 -3.93 12.27
C ALA A 15 9.36 -4.19 11.76
N GLN A 16 8.63 -3.11 11.50
CA GLN A 16 7.18 -3.07 11.31
C GLN A 16 6.74 -3.54 9.91
N TYR A 17 7.02 -4.81 9.57
CA TYR A 17 6.79 -5.37 8.23
C TYR A 17 5.50 -6.18 8.07
N SER A 18 4.95 -6.65 9.20
CA SER A 18 3.71 -7.44 9.22
C SER A 18 2.54 -6.53 8.87
N PRO A 19 1.69 -6.88 7.90
CA PRO A 19 0.49 -6.10 7.61
C PRO A 19 -0.54 -6.23 8.74
N ASN A 20 -0.43 -7.27 9.58
CA ASN A 20 -1.34 -7.64 10.65
C ASN A 20 -2.68 -8.24 10.20
N THR A 21 -2.93 -8.40 8.89
CA THR A 21 -4.18 -8.93 8.33
C THR A 21 -4.57 -10.28 8.90
N GLN A 22 -5.87 -10.62 8.92
CA GLN A 22 -6.25 -11.97 9.32
C GLN A 22 -5.63 -13.00 8.37
N GLN A 23 -5.32 -14.17 8.92
CA GLN A 23 -4.73 -15.27 8.17
C GLN A 23 -5.58 -15.60 6.92
N GLY A 24 -4.92 -15.74 5.77
CA GLY A 24 -5.58 -16.02 4.49
C GLY A 24 -5.98 -14.76 3.69
N ARG A 25 -6.02 -13.58 4.32
CA ARG A 25 -6.27 -12.30 3.65
C ARG A 25 -4.94 -11.60 3.34
N THR A 26 -4.68 -11.30 2.07
CA THR A 26 -3.31 -10.95 1.61
C THR A 26 -3.20 -9.66 0.81
N SER A 27 -4.31 -8.97 0.58
CA SER A 27 -4.35 -7.74 -0.21
C SER A 27 -5.04 -6.62 0.54
N ILE A 28 -4.53 -5.40 0.37
CA ILE A 28 -5.19 -4.18 0.83
C ILE A 28 -5.74 -3.44 -0.39
N VAL A 29 -6.88 -2.75 -0.23
CA VAL A 29 -7.49 -1.94 -1.29
C VAL A 29 -7.41 -0.46 -0.94
N HIS A 30 -7.04 0.38 -1.90
CA HIS A 30 -7.07 1.84 -1.70
C HIS A 30 -8.43 2.39 -2.13
N LEU A 31 -9.32 2.63 -1.16
CA LEU A 31 -10.63 3.27 -1.41
C LEU A 31 -10.46 4.79 -1.46
N PHE A 32 -9.82 5.24 -2.54
CA PHE A 32 -9.39 6.62 -2.74
C PHE A 32 -10.55 7.61 -2.72
N GLU A 33 -10.50 8.58 -1.79
CA GLU A 33 -11.50 9.64 -1.59
C GLU A 33 -12.90 9.18 -1.14
N TRP A 34 -13.03 7.92 -0.69
CA TRP A 34 -14.30 7.44 -0.15
C TRP A 34 -14.62 8.09 1.21
N ARG A 35 -15.92 8.23 1.52
CA ARG A 35 -16.39 8.67 2.82
C ARG A 35 -16.34 7.53 3.83
N TRP A 36 -16.16 7.84 5.11
CA TRP A 36 -16.00 6.83 6.16
C TRP A 36 -17.23 5.93 6.30
N ALA A 37 -18.43 6.51 6.17
CA ALA A 37 -19.68 5.75 6.18
C ALA A 37 -19.77 4.74 5.03
N ASP A 38 -19.28 5.09 3.84
CA ASP A 38 -19.31 4.20 2.68
C ASP A 38 -18.29 3.07 2.83
N ILE A 39 -17.09 3.36 3.34
CA ILE A 39 -16.08 2.35 3.65
C ILE A 39 -16.57 1.38 4.72
N ALA A 40 -17.24 1.86 5.77
CA ALA A 40 -17.80 1.02 6.82
C ALA A 40 -18.81 0.00 6.26
N LEU A 41 -19.66 0.44 5.34
CA LEU A 41 -20.60 -0.43 4.63
C LEU A 41 -19.89 -1.40 3.69
N GLU A 42 -18.84 -0.94 2.99
CA GLU A 42 -18.06 -1.74 2.05
C GLU A 42 -17.30 -2.88 2.75
N CYS A 43 -16.75 -2.61 3.92
CA CYS A 43 -16.13 -3.60 4.80
C CYS A 43 -17.08 -4.77 5.07
N GLU A 44 -18.31 -4.48 5.46
CA GLU A 44 -19.30 -5.49 5.84
C GLU A 44 -19.90 -6.21 4.63
N ARG A 45 -20.27 -5.47 3.58
CA ARG A 45 -21.04 -6.02 2.46
C ARG A 45 -20.20 -6.70 1.39
N TYR A 46 -18.91 -6.35 1.28
CA TYR A 46 -18.08 -6.81 0.17
C TYR A 46 -16.68 -7.28 0.61
N LEU A 47 -15.90 -6.42 1.27
CA LEU A 47 -14.49 -6.72 1.55
C LEU A 47 -14.34 -7.95 2.45
N ALA A 48 -15.09 -8.00 3.55
CA ALA A 48 -15.03 -9.13 4.47
C ALA A 48 -15.48 -10.45 3.81
N PRO A 49 -16.64 -10.54 3.13
CA PRO A 49 -17.04 -11.74 2.39
C PRO A 49 -16.11 -12.13 1.24
N LYS A 50 -15.42 -11.17 0.60
CA LYS A 50 -14.52 -11.42 -0.54
C LYS A 50 -13.05 -11.62 -0.13
N GLY A 51 -12.73 -11.65 1.16
CA GLY A 51 -11.41 -12.02 1.65
C GLY A 51 -10.33 -10.94 1.50
N PHE A 52 -10.71 -9.66 1.38
CA PHE A 52 -9.77 -8.55 1.42
C PHE A 52 -9.11 -8.47 2.81
N GLY A 53 -7.88 -7.99 2.92
CA GLY A 53 -7.18 -7.88 4.21
C GLY A 53 -7.34 -6.54 4.90
N GLY A 54 -7.64 -5.50 4.13
CA GLY A 54 -7.84 -4.17 4.67
C GLY A 54 -7.97 -3.07 3.64
N VAL A 55 -8.11 -1.85 4.13
CA VAL A 55 -8.38 -0.65 3.36
C VAL A 55 -7.33 0.42 3.65
N GLN A 56 -6.68 0.92 2.61
CA GLN A 56 -6.00 2.21 2.67
C GLN A 56 -7.03 3.32 2.46
N VAL A 57 -7.06 4.28 3.38
CA VAL A 57 -7.93 5.46 3.29
C VAL A 57 -7.16 6.71 2.91
N SER A 58 -7.86 7.70 2.34
CA SER A 58 -7.32 9.06 2.15
C SER A 58 -6.98 9.73 3.49
N PRO A 59 -6.14 10.79 3.52
CA PRO A 59 -5.66 11.41 4.77
C PRO A 59 -6.83 11.85 5.65
N PRO A 60 -6.95 11.35 6.90
CA PRO A 60 -8.14 11.61 7.73
C PRO A 60 -8.04 12.91 8.54
N ASN A 61 -6.88 13.57 8.52
CA ASN A 61 -6.65 14.84 9.20
C ASN A 61 -7.16 16.05 8.40
N GLU A 62 -7.50 17.11 9.10
CA GLU A 62 -7.98 18.38 8.53
C GLU A 62 -6.97 18.95 7.53
N ASN A 63 -7.48 19.36 6.37
CA ASN A 63 -6.70 19.83 5.23
C ASN A 63 -7.27 21.14 4.67
N VAL A 64 -6.48 21.83 3.84
CA VAL A 64 -6.92 23.07 3.17
C VAL A 64 -8.11 22.78 2.26
N ALA A 65 -9.12 23.65 2.30
CA ALA A 65 -10.20 23.66 1.32
C ALA A 65 -9.81 24.55 0.14
N ILE A 66 -9.54 23.95 -1.03
CA ILE A 66 -9.08 24.69 -2.20
C ILE A 66 -10.26 24.92 -3.14
N HIS A 67 -10.55 26.18 -3.44
CA HIS A 67 -11.69 26.56 -4.28
C HIS A 67 -11.30 26.88 -5.74
N ASN A 68 -10.00 27.04 -6.02
CA ASN A 68 -9.49 27.22 -7.37
C ASN A 68 -8.19 26.42 -7.60
N PRO A 69 -8.23 25.29 -8.33
CA PRO A 69 -9.43 24.63 -8.87
C PRO A 69 -10.40 24.17 -7.77
N SER A 70 -11.66 23.87 -8.10
CA SER A 70 -12.67 23.50 -7.09
C SER A 70 -12.42 22.09 -6.53
N ARG A 71 -12.04 22.02 -5.25
CA ARG A 71 -11.92 20.81 -4.42
C ARG A 71 -11.09 19.67 -5.03
N PRO A 72 -9.86 19.95 -5.52
CA PRO A 72 -8.99 18.95 -6.12
C PRO A 72 -8.61 17.86 -5.10
N TRP A 73 -8.34 16.64 -5.56
CA TRP A 73 -7.96 15.53 -4.68
C TRP A 73 -6.69 15.81 -3.86
N TRP A 74 -5.73 16.52 -4.45
CA TRP A 74 -4.45 16.84 -3.82
C TRP A 74 -4.57 17.86 -2.69
N GLU A 75 -5.73 18.49 -2.48
CA GLU A 75 -5.96 19.37 -1.31
C GLU A 75 -5.78 18.62 0.02
N ARG A 76 -6.02 17.30 0.04
CA ARG A 76 -5.87 16.46 1.25
C ARG A 76 -4.43 16.21 1.67
N TYR A 77 -3.49 16.48 0.77
CA TYR A 77 -2.06 16.41 1.02
C TYR A 77 -1.51 17.78 1.48
N GLN A 78 -2.41 18.67 1.93
CA GLN A 78 -2.10 19.96 2.55
C GLN A 78 -2.82 20.07 3.92
N PRO A 79 -2.32 19.39 4.96
CA PRO A 79 -2.77 19.49 6.34
C PRO A 79 -2.81 20.92 6.87
N VAL A 80 -3.86 21.18 7.63
CA VAL A 80 -4.06 22.37 8.47
C VAL A 80 -4.00 22.00 9.94
N SER A 81 -4.49 20.81 10.31
CA SER A 81 -4.34 20.29 11.66
C SER A 81 -4.41 18.76 11.70
N TYR A 82 -4.24 18.19 12.88
CA TYR A 82 -4.42 16.76 13.15
C TYR A 82 -5.85 16.37 13.55
N LYS A 83 -6.82 17.30 13.51
CA LYS A 83 -8.23 16.99 13.78
C LYS A 83 -8.75 16.03 12.73
N LEU A 84 -9.54 15.03 13.13
CA LEU A 84 -10.17 14.10 12.19
C LEU A 84 -11.44 14.70 11.59
N CYS A 85 -11.27 15.68 10.70
CA CYS A 85 -12.38 16.40 10.08
C CYS A 85 -12.03 16.72 8.62
N THR A 86 -12.64 15.99 7.70
CA THR A 86 -12.35 16.10 6.26
C THR A 86 -13.63 16.00 5.43
N ARG A 87 -13.49 16.06 4.11
CA ARG A 87 -14.60 15.75 3.18
C ARG A 87 -15.14 14.32 3.32
N SER A 88 -14.35 13.39 3.87
CA SER A 88 -14.79 12.00 4.08
C SER A 88 -15.66 11.81 5.32
N GLY A 89 -15.64 12.76 6.26
CA GLY A 89 -16.39 12.69 7.51
C GLY A 89 -15.63 13.28 8.71
N ASN A 90 -16.30 13.22 9.86
CA ASN A 90 -15.76 13.65 11.16
C ASN A 90 -15.14 12.50 11.97
N GLU A 91 -14.68 12.80 13.20
CA GLU A 91 -14.03 11.82 14.08
C GLU A 91 -14.94 10.65 14.47
N ASP A 92 -16.21 10.92 14.76
CA ASP A 92 -17.18 9.88 15.14
C ASP A 92 -17.43 8.92 13.97
N GLU A 93 -17.57 9.44 12.75
CA GLU A 93 -17.73 8.64 11.54
C GLU A 93 -16.46 7.84 11.23
N PHE A 94 -15.28 8.42 11.45
CA PHE A 94 -14.00 7.73 11.30
C PHE A 94 -13.87 6.57 12.30
N ARG A 95 -14.16 6.82 13.58
CA ARG A 95 -14.14 5.80 14.63
C ARG A 95 -15.17 4.71 14.39
N ASN A 96 -16.36 5.06 13.90
CA ASN A 96 -17.41 4.12 13.51
C ASN A 96 -16.93 3.19 12.40
N MET A 97 -16.30 3.74 11.36
CA MET A 97 -15.71 2.99 10.26
C MET A 97 -14.65 2.00 10.76
N VAL A 98 -13.65 2.48 11.52
CA VAL A 98 -12.58 1.63 12.08
C VAL A 98 -13.17 0.48 12.91
N THR A 99 -14.13 0.79 13.79
CA THR A 99 -14.77 -0.21 14.67
C THR A 99 -15.50 -1.28 13.85
N ARG A 100 -16.36 -0.87 12.90
CA ARG A 100 -17.15 -1.80 12.09
C ARG A 100 -16.27 -2.68 11.21
N CYS A 101 -15.28 -2.09 10.54
CA CYS A 101 -14.35 -2.82 9.70
C CYS A 101 -13.49 -3.81 10.53
N ASN A 102 -12.97 -3.39 11.70
CA ASN A 102 -12.23 -4.31 12.57
C ASN A 102 -13.09 -5.48 13.07
N ASN A 103 -14.36 -5.25 13.37
CA ASN A 103 -15.29 -6.30 13.79
C ASN A 103 -15.54 -7.36 12.70
N VAL A 104 -15.33 -7.03 11.43
CA VAL A 104 -15.44 -7.98 10.30
C VAL A 104 -14.08 -8.46 9.77
N GLY A 105 -12.98 -8.10 10.44
CA GLY A 105 -11.64 -8.57 10.10
C GLY A 105 -10.89 -7.77 9.03
N GLU A 106 -11.39 -6.58 8.69
CA GLU A 106 -10.76 -5.66 7.73
C GLU A 106 -9.96 -4.60 8.48
N GLN A 107 -8.69 -4.45 8.10
CA GLN A 107 -7.76 -3.55 8.78
C GLN A 107 -7.58 -2.25 8.04
N GLN A 108 -7.50 -1.14 8.76
CA GLN A 108 -7.32 0.17 8.13
C GLN A 108 -5.86 0.56 8.13
N TYR A 109 -5.44 1.11 7.01
CA TYR A 109 -4.12 1.72 6.82
C TYR A 109 -4.31 3.19 6.47
N LEU A 110 -3.70 4.05 7.26
CA LEU A 110 -3.87 5.48 7.13
C LEU A 110 -2.75 6.11 6.33
N LEU A 111 -3.08 7.14 5.57
CA LEU A 111 -2.12 7.96 4.88
C LEU A 111 -1.74 9.19 5.71
N GLU A 112 -0.46 9.36 6.00
CA GLU A 112 0.09 10.52 6.69
C GLU A 112 0.90 11.40 5.75
N VAL A 113 0.60 12.70 5.67
CA VAL A 113 1.30 13.62 4.77
C VAL A 113 1.59 14.97 5.42
N ILE A 114 2.73 15.53 4.99
CA ILE A 114 3.32 16.88 5.02
C ILE A 114 2.33 18.05 4.99
N PHE A 115 2.61 19.11 5.77
CA PHE A 115 1.80 20.33 6.04
C PHE A 115 1.85 21.43 4.95
N ASN A 116 0.76 22.19 4.75
CA ASN A 116 0.81 23.56 4.19
C ASN A 116 -0.47 24.37 4.45
N PRO A 117 -0.36 25.59 5.02
CA PRO A 117 -1.21 26.71 4.64
C PRO A 117 -0.48 28.05 4.85
N GLY A 118 0.66 28.32 4.21
CA GLY A 118 1.19 29.66 3.90
C GLY A 118 1.53 30.68 5.02
N SER A 119 0.83 30.72 6.16
CA SER A 119 1.00 31.66 7.28
C SER A 119 2.05 31.22 8.30
N ARG A 120 2.56 29.98 8.19
CA ARG A 120 3.49 29.34 9.14
C ARG A 120 2.99 29.36 10.60
N ASP A 121 1.67 29.49 10.77
CA ASP A 121 1.00 29.48 12.07
C ASP A 121 -0.17 28.51 12.04
N PHE A 122 -0.10 27.52 12.93
CA PHE A 122 -1.00 26.37 12.97
C PHE A 122 -1.52 26.20 14.40
N PRO A 123 -2.43 27.08 14.86
CA PRO A 123 -2.85 27.10 16.25
C PRO A 123 -3.58 25.83 16.69
N ALA A 124 -4.12 25.04 15.76
CA ALA A 124 -4.77 23.77 16.05
C ALA A 124 -3.80 22.62 16.35
N VAL A 125 -2.51 22.73 15.98
CA VAL A 125 -1.44 21.77 16.29
C VAL A 125 -0.41 22.34 17.28
N PRO A 126 -0.63 23.58 17.73
CA PRO A 126 0.35 24.69 17.76
C PRO A 126 1.71 24.46 17.08
N TYR A 127 1.81 24.57 15.76
CA TYR A 127 3.10 24.82 15.09
C TYR A 127 3.28 26.31 14.78
N SER A 128 4.54 26.74 14.83
CA SER A 128 4.99 28.09 14.51
C SER A 128 6.12 28.05 13.48
N GLY A 129 6.61 29.22 13.03
CA GLY A 129 7.78 29.30 12.15
C GLY A 129 9.03 28.56 12.66
N TRP A 130 9.15 28.29 13.97
CA TRP A 130 10.25 27.52 14.54
C TRP A 130 10.21 26.03 14.22
N ASP A 131 9.07 25.53 13.75
CA ASP A 131 8.81 24.11 13.54
C ASP A 131 8.97 23.69 12.07
N PHE A 132 9.47 24.60 11.23
CA PHE A 132 9.71 24.41 9.81
C PHE A 132 11.19 24.58 9.45
N ASN A 133 11.60 23.94 8.36
CA ASN A 133 12.97 23.89 7.86
C ASN A 133 13.39 25.15 7.07
N ASP A 134 12.67 26.28 7.18
CA ASP A 134 12.98 27.53 6.46
C ASP A 134 14.46 27.97 6.64
N GLY A 135 15.04 27.81 7.84
CA GLY A 135 16.45 28.13 8.10
C GLY A 135 17.44 26.99 7.77
N LYS A 136 16.94 25.76 7.60
CA LYS A 136 17.73 24.57 7.33
C LYS A 136 18.00 24.42 5.84
N CYS A 137 16.97 24.60 5.02
CA CYS A 137 17.06 24.59 3.57
C CYS A 137 18.12 25.57 3.06
N LYS A 138 18.93 25.14 2.08
CA LYS A 138 20.04 25.94 1.51
C LYS A 138 19.80 26.38 0.07
N THR A 139 18.66 26.03 -0.52
CA THR A 139 18.30 26.46 -1.87
C THR A 139 17.82 27.90 -1.88
N SER A 140 17.94 28.56 -3.03
CA SER A 140 17.60 29.98 -3.15
C SER A 140 16.10 30.24 -3.10
N SER A 141 15.30 29.32 -3.65
CA SER A 141 13.84 29.35 -3.61
C SER A 141 13.28 28.90 -2.25
N GLY A 142 14.06 28.13 -1.50
CA GLY A 142 13.60 27.35 -0.35
C GLY A 142 12.82 26.09 -0.74
N ASP A 143 12.68 25.82 -2.03
CA ASP A 143 12.08 24.60 -2.57
C ASP A 143 13.16 23.60 -3.02
N ILE A 144 12.76 22.36 -3.29
CA ILE A 144 13.63 21.34 -3.90
C ILE A 144 13.89 21.72 -5.37
N GLU A 145 15.15 21.96 -5.73
CA GLU A 145 15.59 22.38 -7.06
C GLU A 145 16.32 21.25 -7.82
N ASN A 146 16.96 20.31 -7.11
CA ASN A 146 17.78 19.25 -7.70
C ASN A 146 17.71 17.95 -6.86
N TYR A 147 17.12 16.91 -7.46
CA TYR A 147 17.00 15.58 -6.82
C TYR A 147 18.33 14.81 -6.70
N ASN A 148 19.41 15.28 -7.34
CA ASN A 148 20.76 14.73 -7.14
C ASN A 148 21.44 15.23 -5.86
N ASP A 149 20.85 16.20 -5.17
CA ASP A 149 21.27 16.63 -3.86
C ASP A 149 20.30 16.05 -2.83
N ALA A 150 20.76 14.97 -2.20
CA ALA A 150 20.05 14.25 -1.17
C ALA A 150 19.63 15.14 0.02
N THR A 151 20.36 16.19 0.34
CA THR A 151 20.08 17.05 1.50
C THR A 151 18.90 17.97 1.21
N GLN A 152 18.90 18.68 0.09
CA GLN A 152 17.77 19.55 -0.24
C GLN A 152 16.47 18.77 -0.42
N VAL A 153 16.52 17.51 -0.90
CA VAL A 153 15.31 16.68 -1.04
C VAL A 153 14.62 16.43 0.31
N ARG A 154 15.34 16.44 1.43
CA ARG A 154 14.78 16.22 2.79
C ARG A 154 14.61 17.48 3.64
N ASP A 155 15.34 18.54 3.32
CA ASP A 155 15.37 19.75 4.16
C ASP A 155 14.69 20.96 3.50
N CYS A 156 14.20 20.83 2.26
CA CYS A 156 13.57 21.91 1.50
C CYS A 156 12.13 21.55 1.08
N ARG A 157 11.37 22.57 0.71
CA ARG A 157 9.93 22.45 0.42
C ARG A 157 9.67 21.66 -0.86
N LEU A 158 8.86 20.61 -0.75
CA LEU A 158 8.35 19.87 -1.91
C LEU A 158 7.26 20.71 -2.60
N THR A 159 7.57 21.33 -3.74
CA THR A 159 6.61 22.12 -4.52
C THR A 159 5.91 23.23 -3.70
N GLY A 160 6.65 23.88 -2.79
CA GLY A 160 6.13 24.94 -1.93
C GLY A 160 5.36 24.48 -0.69
N LEU A 161 5.27 23.17 -0.44
CA LEU A 161 4.71 22.62 0.81
C LEU A 161 5.66 22.93 1.98
N LEU A 162 5.13 23.42 3.10
CA LEU A 162 5.93 23.78 4.26
C LEU A 162 6.56 22.52 4.86
N ASP A 163 7.88 22.52 4.95
CA ASP A 163 8.66 21.36 5.35
C ASP A 163 8.91 21.37 6.87
N LEU A 164 8.39 20.38 7.58
CA LEU A 164 8.51 20.28 9.05
C LEU A 164 9.94 19.96 9.47
N ALA A 165 10.41 20.59 10.55
CA ALA A 165 11.69 20.31 11.19
C ALA A 165 11.62 19.00 12.00
N LEU A 166 11.59 17.86 11.31
CA LEU A 166 11.44 16.53 11.90
C LEU A 166 12.60 16.13 12.81
N GLU A 167 13.73 16.84 12.83
CA GLU A 167 14.76 16.63 13.83
C GLU A 167 14.33 17.03 15.26
N LYS A 168 13.32 17.91 15.38
CA LYS A 168 12.87 18.45 16.66
C LYS A 168 11.96 17.47 17.37
N ASP A 169 12.29 17.16 18.63
CA ASP A 169 11.48 16.26 19.45
C ASP A 169 10.02 16.74 19.63
N TYR A 170 9.80 18.06 19.67
CA TYR A 170 8.46 18.64 19.73
C TYR A 170 7.60 18.25 18.52
N VAL A 171 8.14 18.43 17.32
CA VAL A 171 7.48 18.09 16.05
C VAL A 171 7.22 16.59 15.98
N ARG A 172 8.24 15.77 16.29
CA ARG A 172 8.09 14.30 16.35
C ARG A 172 7.02 13.86 17.32
N SER A 173 6.96 14.46 18.51
CA SER A 173 5.98 14.11 19.53
C SER A 173 4.56 14.53 19.13
N LYS A 174 4.40 15.64 18.41
CA LYS A 174 3.10 16.07 17.87
C LYS A 174 2.59 15.15 16.77
N ILE A 175 3.47 14.68 15.89
CA ILE A 175 3.14 13.64 14.91
C ILE A 175 2.76 12.36 15.66
N ALA A 176 3.60 11.87 16.57
CA ALA A 176 3.35 10.64 17.32
C ALA A 176 2.05 10.70 18.14
N GLU A 177 1.67 11.85 18.72
CA GLU A 177 0.41 12.05 19.42
C GLU A 177 -0.79 11.79 18.49
N TYR A 178 -0.74 12.33 17.27
CA TYR A 178 -1.74 12.09 16.23
C TYR A 178 -1.79 10.62 15.81
N MET A 179 -0.64 10.01 15.52
CA MET A 179 -0.54 8.60 15.13
C MET A 179 -1.05 7.67 16.25
N ASN A 180 -0.69 7.94 17.50
CA ASN A 180 -1.10 7.14 18.65
C ASN A 180 -2.60 7.24 18.89
N ASN A 181 -3.20 8.41 18.71
CA ASN A 181 -4.66 8.53 18.75
C ASN A 181 -5.31 7.57 17.74
N LEU A 182 -4.81 7.53 16.51
CA LEU A 182 -5.31 6.64 15.46
C LEU A 182 -5.07 5.16 15.76
N ILE A 183 -3.91 4.79 16.30
CA ILE A 183 -3.62 3.43 16.78
C ILE A 183 -4.61 3.02 17.88
N ASP A 184 -4.83 3.91 18.85
CA ASP A 184 -5.73 3.70 19.97
C ASP A 184 -7.20 3.58 19.50
N MET A 185 -7.57 4.21 18.39
CA MET A 185 -8.88 3.99 17.73
C MET A 185 -9.02 2.61 17.08
N GLY A 186 -7.91 1.93 16.76
CA GLY A 186 -7.89 0.57 16.20
C GLY A 186 -7.29 0.45 14.79
N VAL A 187 -6.61 1.48 14.29
CA VAL A 187 -5.93 1.42 12.98
C VAL A 187 -4.77 0.43 13.02
N ALA A 188 -4.55 -0.32 11.94
CA ALA A 188 -3.56 -1.40 11.89
C ALA A 188 -2.17 -0.98 11.36
N GLY A 189 -2.08 0.19 10.72
CA GLY A 189 -0.82 0.69 10.16
C GLY A 189 -0.95 1.99 9.35
N PHE A 190 0.17 2.39 8.74
CA PHE A 190 0.34 3.68 8.09
C PHE A 190 1.12 3.58 6.76
N ARG A 191 0.58 4.27 5.75
CA ARG A 191 1.30 4.79 4.58
C ARG A 191 1.96 6.10 4.99
N LEU A 192 3.28 6.11 5.07
CA LEU A 192 4.03 7.35 5.29
C LEU A 192 4.27 8.02 3.93
N ASP A 193 3.50 9.07 3.64
CA ASP A 193 3.62 9.83 2.40
C ASP A 193 4.96 10.54 2.30
N ALA A 194 5.42 10.75 1.06
CA ALA A 194 6.59 11.55 0.76
C ALA A 194 7.81 11.15 1.62
N SER A 195 7.94 9.87 1.97
CA SER A 195 9.01 9.37 2.83
C SER A 195 10.40 9.62 2.26
N LYS A 196 10.54 9.71 0.93
CA LYS A 196 11.78 10.16 0.27
C LYS A 196 12.29 11.50 0.82
N HIS A 197 11.35 12.39 1.18
CA HIS A 197 11.58 13.75 1.66
C HIS A 197 11.76 13.84 3.17
N MET A 198 11.85 12.71 3.87
CA MET A 198 12.13 12.66 5.30
C MET A 198 13.40 11.87 5.54
N TRP A 199 14.21 12.25 6.53
CA TRP A 199 15.37 11.45 6.88
C TRP A 199 14.92 10.10 7.48
N PRO A 200 15.53 8.96 7.10
CA PRO A 200 15.19 7.66 7.67
C PRO A 200 15.28 7.63 9.20
N GLY A 201 16.25 8.34 9.78
CA GLY A 201 16.42 8.46 11.23
C GLY A 201 15.35 9.30 11.91
N ASP A 202 14.80 10.30 11.23
CA ASP A 202 13.69 11.12 11.76
C ASP A 202 12.40 10.32 11.77
N ILE A 203 12.12 9.59 10.67
CA ILE A 203 11.01 8.63 10.62
C ILE A 203 11.15 7.62 11.77
N LYS A 204 12.34 7.04 11.94
CA LYS A 204 12.61 6.08 13.01
C LYS A 204 12.28 6.66 14.39
N ALA A 205 12.69 7.90 14.65
CA ALA A 205 12.44 8.57 15.93
C ALA A 205 10.95 8.86 16.20
N VAL A 206 10.13 9.06 15.16
CA VAL A 206 8.67 9.12 15.29
C VAL A 206 8.11 7.72 15.57
N LEU A 207 8.52 6.71 14.80
CA LEU A 207 8.05 5.33 14.95
C LEU A 207 8.36 4.73 16.34
N ASP A 208 9.48 5.13 16.94
CA ASP A 208 9.87 4.70 18.30
C ASP A 208 8.98 5.28 19.41
N LYS A 209 8.18 6.30 19.12
CA LYS A 209 7.19 6.88 20.04
C LYS A 209 5.79 6.25 19.89
N LEU A 210 5.62 5.31 18.95
CA LEU A 210 4.31 4.73 18.69
C LEU A 210 3.93 3.65 19.69
N HIS A 211 2.63 3.61 19.98
CA HIS A 211 2.01 2.52 20.71
C HIS A 211 2.07 1.22 19.88
N ASN A 212 1.93 0.10 20.59
CA ASN A 212 1.48 -1.13 19.95
C ASN A 212 -0.02 -1.00 19.59
N LEU A 213 -0.48 -1.81 18.66
CA LEU A 213 -1.87 -1.83 18.22
C LEU A 213 -2.85 -2.12 19.36
N ASN A 214 -4.07 -1.59 19.23
CA ASN A 214 -5.14 -1.74 20.21
C ASN A 214 -5.43 -3.22 20.51
N SER A 215 -5.24 -3.62 21.77
CA SER A 215 -5.32 -5.02 22.21
C SER A 215 -6.74 -5.61 22.19
N ASN A 216 -7.78 -4.81 21.91
CA ASN A 216 -9.14 -5.32 21.73
C ASN A 216 -9.29 -6.11 20.42
N TRP A 217 -8.54 -5.74 19.38
CA TRP A 217 -8.60 -6.39 18.06
C TRP A 217 -7.31 -7.10 17.65
N PHE A 218 -6.17 -6.70 18.24
CA PHE A 218 -4.86 -7.23 17.87
C PHE A 218 -4.19 -7.94 19.06
N PRO A 219 -3.36 -8.97 18.80
CA PRO A 219 -2.55 -9.59 19.85
C PRO A 219 -1.66 -8.57 20.57
N GLN A 220 -1.45 -8.76 21.87
CA GLN A 220 -0.60 -7.88 22.67
C GLN A 220 0.83 -7.80 22.08
N GLY A 221 1.36 -6.58 21.93
CA GLY A 221 2.68 -6.35 21.36
C GLY A 221 2.72 -6.28 19.83
N SER A 222 1.57 -6.36 19.16
CA SER A 222 1.48 -6.14 17.71
C SER A 222 1.88 -4.70 17.38
N LYS A 223 2.82 -4.50 16.47
CA LYS A 223 3.24 -3.16 16.04
C LYS A 223 2.46 -2.72 14.79
N PRO A 224 2.20 -1.41 14.59
CA PRO A 224 1.53 -0.95 13.38
C PRO A 224 2.34 -1.29 12.13
N PHE A 225 1.66 -1.69 11.06
CA PHE A 225 2.30 -1.93 9.77
C PHE A 225 2.77 -0.61 9.16
N ILE A 226 4.03 -0.52 8.73
CA ILE A 226 4.57 0.69 8.11
C ILE A 226 4.96 0.40 6.67
N TYR A 227 4.45 1.21 5.74
CA TYR A 227 4.93 1.25 4.36
C TYR A 227 5.15 2.69 3.91
N GLN A 228 6.37 2.93 3.43
CA GLN A 228 6.89 4.26 3.16
C GLN A 228 6.82 4.55 1.67
N GLU A 229 6.24 5.69 1.30
CA GLU A 229 6.25 6.16 -0.08
C GLU A 229 7.64 6.68 -0.44
N VAL A 230 8.42 5.86 -1.13
CA VAL A 230 9.74 6.23 -1.65
C VAL A 230 9.77 5.96 -3.14
N ILE A 231 9.63 7.00 -3.96
CA ILE A 231 9.68 6.91 -5.42
C ILE A 231 11.13 6.70 -5.88
N ASP A 232 11.67 5.50 -5.79
CA ASP A 232 13.00 5.16 -6.31
C ASP A 232 12.87 4.43 -7.66
N LEU A 233 13.05 5.15 -8.77
CA LEU A 233 13.09 4.59 -10.12
C LEU A 233 14.53 4.30 -10.62
N GLY A 234 15.54 4.52 -9.78
CA GLY A 234 16.95 4.54 -10.18
C GLY A 234 17.41 5.93 -10.67
N GLY A 235 18.73 6.14 -10.78
CA GLY A 235 19.32 7.38 -11.29
C GLY A 235 19.44 8.54 -10.27
N GLU A 236 18.74 8.48 -9.14
CA GLU A 236 18.88 9.44 -8.03
C GLU A 236 19.81 8.91 -6.92
N PRO A 237 20.40 9.76 -6.05
CA PRO A 237 21.23 9.32 -4.93
C PRO A 237 20.44 8.60 -3.84
N ILE A 238 19.17 8.96 -3.64
CA ILE A 238 18.31 8.38 -2.60
C ILE A 238 17.85 6.99 -3.02
N LYS A 239 18.02 6.02 -2.12
CA LYS A 239 17.62 4.62 -2.31
C LYS A 239 16.54 4.22 -1.33
N SER A 240 15.55 3.48 -1.81
CA SER A 240 14.49 2.95 -0.94
C SER A 240 15.04 2.02 0.16
N SER A 241 16.18 1.38 -0.08
CA SER A 241 16.88 0.54 0.91
C SER A 241 17.30 1.28 2.17
N GLU A 242 17.49 2.60 2.11
CA GLU A 242 17.78 3.44 3.30
C GLU A 242 16.65 3.38 4.34
N TYR A 243 15.43 3.04 3.91
CA TYR A 243 14.21 3.06 4.72
C TYR A 243 13.79 1.67 5.24
N PHE A 244 14.53 0.61 4.91
CA PHE A 244 14.17 -0.76 5.29
C PHE A 244 14.19 -0.99 6.80
N GLY A 245 14.95 -0.20 7.57
CA GLY A 245 14.93 -0.29 9.03
C GLY A 245 13.61 0.13 9.69
N ASN A 246 12.78 0.87 8.96
CA ASN A 246 11.54 1.47 9.47
C ASN A 246 10.30 0.66 9.12
N GLY A 247 10.31 -0.04 7.99
CA GLY A 247 9.15 -0.77 7.49
C GLY A 247 9.31 -1.11 6.02
N ARG A 248 8.19 -1.43 5.36
CA ARG A 248 8.17 -1.65 3.91
C ARG A 248 8.31 -0.34 3.15
N VAL A 249 8.54 -0.46 1.84
CA VAL A 249 8.56 0.67 0.90
C VAL A 249 7.69 0.35 -0.30
N THR A 250 7.13 1.38 -0.93
CA THR A 250 6.41 1.26 -2.20
C THR A 250 7.38 0.99 -3.35
N GLU A 251 7.23 -0.14 -4.06
CA GLU A 251 8.08 -0.48 -5.20
C GLU A 251 7.51 0.08 -6.51
N PHE A 252 7.78 1.36 -6.78
CA PHE A 252 7.30 2.03 -7.99
C PHE A 252 7.86 1.44 -9.29
N LYS A 253 9.03 0.77 -9.26
CA LYS A 253 9.57 0.09 -10.44
C LYS A 253 8.65 -1.04 -10.88
N TYR A 254 7.89 -1.66 -9.96
CA TYR A 254 6.96 -2.75 -10.29
C TYR A 254 5.94 -2.30 -11.32
N GLY A 255 5.16 -1.25 -11.01
CA GLY A 255 4.14 -0.72 -11.91
C GLY A 255 4.73 -0.16 -13.21
N ALA A 256 5.84 0.59 -13.12
CA ALA A 256 6.51 1.16 -14.28
C ALA A 256 7.01 0.07 -15.25
N LYS A 257 7.69 -0.95 -14.75
CA LYS A 257 8.23 -2.05 -15.58
C LYS A 257 7.12 -2.95 -16.11
N LEU A 258 6.15 -3.33 -15.27
CA LEU A 258 5.02 -4.15 -15.72
C LEU A 258 4.23 -3.42 -16.83
N GLY A 259 3.98 -2.12 -16.66
CA GLY A 259 3.34 -1.30 -17.68
C GLY A 259 4.12 -1.25 -18.99
N THR A 260 5.45 -1.12 -18.96
CA THR A 260 6.26 -1.18 -20.19
C THR A 260 6.20 -2.54 -20.86
N VAL A 261 6.22 -3.64 -20.10
CA VAL A 261 6.15 -5.00 -20.65
C VAL A 261 4.80 -5.22 -21.33
N ILE A 262 3.70 -4.83 -20.69
CA ILE A 262 2.36 -4.97 -21.26
C ILE A 262 2.17 -4.06 -22.49
N HIS A 263 2.59 -2.79 -22.43
CA HIS A 263 2.43 -1.86 -23.57
C HIS A 263 3.36 -2.14 -24.76
N LEU A 264 4.60 -2.59 -24.54
CA LEU A 264 5.51 -2.99 -25.63
C LEU A 264 4.95 -4.19 -26.39
N VAL A 265 4.20 -5.06 -25.72
CA VAL A 265 3.46 -6.15 -26.37
C VAL A 265 2.27 -5.60 -27.21
N CYS A 266 1.70 -4.45 -26.87
CA CYS A 266 0.62 -3.80 -27.63
C CYS A 266 1.09 -2.95 -28.82
N LEU A 267 2.32 -2.44 -28.83
CA LEU A 267 2.86 -1.57 -29.91
C LEU A 267 3.93 -2.25 -30.79
N GLY A 268 4.31 -3.49 -30.49
CA GLY A 268 5.31 -4.26 -31.22
C GLY A 268 4.79 -4.91 -32.52
N PHE A 269 5.11 -4.27 -33.64
CA PHE A 269 4.96 -4.72 -35.03
C PHE A 269 5.20 -6.23 -35.28
N TYR A 270 4.43 -6.76 -36.23
CA TYR A 270 4.74 -7.87 -37.16
C TYR A 270 6.16 -8.46 -37.03
N ASN A 271 6.35 -9.47 -36.18
CA ASN A 271 7.18 -10.67 -36.39
C ASN A 271 7.46 -11.35 -35.04
N ILE A 272 6.90 -12.55 -34.90
CA ILE A 272 7.27 -13.68 -34.02
C ILE A 272 8.19 -13.31 -32.84
N LYS A 273 7.61 -13.07 -31.66
CA LYS A 273 8.24 -13.41 -30.37
C LYS A 273 7.20 -13.94 -29.40
N LEU A 274 7.35 -15.22 -29.08
CA LEU A 274 6.69 -15.93 -27.99
C LEU A 274 7.20 -15.33 -26.67
N CYS A 275 6.32 -14.88 -25.77
CA CYS A 275 6.75 -14.52 -24.42
C CYS A 275 5.70 -15.01 -23.40
N CYS A 276 6.12 -15.94 -22.53
CA CYS A 276 5.37 -16.34 -21.36
C CYS A 276 5.53 -15.25 -20.29
N LEU A 277 4.47 -14.54 -19.94
CA LEU A 277 4.48 -13.70 -18.75
C LEU A 277 4.06 -14.56 -17.56
N PHE A 278 5.01 -15.22 -16.90
CA PHE A 278 4.76 -15.86 -15.61
C PHE A 278 4.55 -14.77 -14.56
N VAL A 279 3.30 -14.35 -14.32
CA VAL A 279 2.97 -13.55 -13.15
C VAL A 279 2.78 -14.53 -11.99
N LEU A 280 3.87 -14.78 -11.26
CA LEU A 280 3.80 -15.49 -10.00
C LEU A 280 3.16 -14.56 -8.96
N VAL A 281 1.85 -14.63 -8.78
CA VAL A 281 1.20 -14.03 -7.61
C VAL A 281 1.42 -15.00 -6.44
N CYS A 282 2.57 -14.86 -5.77
CA CYS A 282 2.81 -15.55 -4.50
C CYS A 282 1.93 -14.92 -3.42
N ILE A 283 0.77 -15.52 -3.17
CA ILE A 283 -0.03 -15.29 -1.97
C ILE A 283 0.61 -16.13 -0.85
N PRO A 284 1.22 -15.52 0.20
CA PRO A 284 1.90 -16.26 1.26
C PRO A 284 0.90 -16.87 2.25
N ALA A 285 0.16 -17.87 1.77
CA ALA A 285 -0.69 -18.80 2.52
C ALA A 285 -1.07 -20.03 1.69
N PHE A 286 -0.91 -19.95 0.37
CA PHE A 286 -1.12 -21.03 -0.57
C PHE A 286 0.20 -21.37 -1.25
N ASN A 287 0.53 -22.67 -1.34
CA ASN A 287 1.56 -23.12 -2.28
C ASN A 287 1.35 -22.40 -3.61
N CYS A 288 2.43 -21.82 -4.16
CA CYS A 288 2.42 -21.01 -5.37
C CYS A 288 1.37 -21.49 -6.35
N ILE A 289 0.26 -20.75 -6.46
CA ILE A 289 -0.69 -20.96 -7.55
C ILE A 289 0.07 -20.51 -8.79
N GLU A 290 0.49 -21.46 -9.63
CA GLU A 290 0.97 -21.14 -10.99
C GLU A 290 -0.20 -20.53 -11.76
N VAL A 291 -0.43 -19.22 -11.59
CA VAL A 291 -1.29 -18.46 -12.50
C VAL A 291 -0.50 -18.28 -13.79
N LYS A 292 -0.71 -19.19 -14.74
CA LYS A 292 -0.12 -19.09 -16.09
C LYS A 292 -0.93 -18.10 -16.91
N SER A 293 -0.63 -16.80 -16.77
CA SER A 293 -1.12 -15.78 -17.70
C SER A 293 -0.26 -15.78 -18.97
N GLN A 294 -0.87 -16.06 -20.12
CA GLN A 294 -0.18 -15.96 -21.41
C GLN A 294 -0.95 -14.98 -22.29
N ILE A 295 -0.40 -13.77 -22.42
CA ILE A 295 -1.02 -12.67 -23.16
C ILE A 295 -0.53 -12.73 -24.61
N PHE A 296 -1.41 -13.03 -25.56
CA PHE A 296 -1.11 -13.05 -26.99
C PHE A 296 -2.08 -12.13 -27.75
N TYR A 297 -1.62 -10.93 -28.14
CA TYR A 297 -2.48 -9.96 -28.82
C TYR A 297 -2.56 -10.12 -30.35
N SER A 298 -1.63 -10.84 -31.00
CA SER A 298 -1.62 -10.96 -32.46
C SER A 298 -2.14 -12.28 -33.02
N ARG A 299 -2.27 -13.33 -32.20
CA ARG A 299 -2.79 -14.65 -32.59
C ARG A 299 -3.46 -15.34 -31.41
N SER A 300 -4.53 -16.09 -31.68
CA SER A 300 -5.14 -16.96 -30.67
C SER A 300 -4.13 -17.97 -30.14
N PHE A 301 -4.19 -18.20 -28.83
CA PHE A 301 -3.40 -19.19 -28.14
C PHE A 301 -4.19 -20.49 -27.99
N SER A 302 -3.59 -21.62 -28.34
CA SER A 302 -4.17 -22.94 -28.06
C SER A 302 -3.06 -23.93 -27.78
N SER A 303 -2.98 -24.41 -26.53
CA SER A 303 -1.96 -25.39 -26.13
C SER A 303 -2.38 -26.16 -24.89
N THR A 304 -1.87 -27.39 -24.76
CA THR A 304 -1.90 -28.15 -23.51
C THR A 304 -0.75 -27.70 -22.62
N LEU A 305 -1.03 -27.38 -21.36
CA LEU A 305 -0.03 -26.97 -20.37
C LEU A 305 -0.12 -27.85 -19.13
N GLN A 306 1.02 -28.13 -18.49
CA GLN A 306 1.06 -28.71 -17.14
C GLN A 306 0.56 -27.66 -16.15
N THR A 307 -0.38 -28.01 -15.27
CA THR A 307 -0.98 -27.08 -14.29
C THR A 307 -0.50 -27.29 -12.87
N GLY A 308 -0.03 -28.51 -12.54
CA GLY A 308 0.28 -28.90 -11.16
C GLY A 308 -0.95 -29.03 -10.25
N LEU A 309 -2.17 -28.82 -10.78
CA LEU A 309 -3.42 -28.96 -10.04
C LEU A 309 -3.92 -30.42 -10.08
N PRO A 310 -4.65 -30.88 -9.05
CA PRO A 310 -5.32 -32.17 -9.07
C PRO A 310 -6.30 -32.29 -10.25
N ALA A 311 -6.50 -33.52 -10.74
CA ALA A 311 -7.45 -33.76 -11.82
C ALA A 311 -8.88 -33.34 -11.47
N GLY A 312 -9.60 -32.77 -12.43
CA GLY A 312 -10.99 -32.35 -12.30
C GLY A 312 -11.35 -31.18 -13.21
N THR A 313 -12.58 -30.68 -13.05
CA THR A 313 -13.10 -29.54 -13.79
C THR A 313 -12.97 -28.28 -12.95
N TYR A 314 -12.42 -27.22 -13.53
CA TYR A 314 -12.19 -25.93 -12.88
C TYR A 314 -12.95 -24.83 -13.62
N CYS A 315 -13.50 -23.89 -12.86
CA CYS A 315 -14.07 -22.66 -13.40
C CYS A 315 -12.97 -21.63 -13.60
N ASP A 316 -12.93 -21.02 -14.78
CA ASP A 316 -12.15 -19.81 -15.02
C ASP A 316 -12.77 -18.63 -14.27
N VAL A 317 -12.02 -18.03 -13.36
CA VAL A 317 -12.49 -16.93 -12.51
C VAL A 317 -12.38 -15.55 -13.18
N ILE A 318 -11.90 -15.50 -14.42
CA ILE A 318 -11.82 -14.27 -15.21
C ILE A 318 -13.09 -14.11 -16.04
N SER A 319 -13.42 -15.11 -16.85
CA SER A 319 -14.64 -15.10 -17.67
C SER A 319 -15.94 -15.42 -16.91
N GLY A 320 -15.86 -15.81 -15.64
CA GLY A 320 -17.02 -16.09 -14.82
C GLY A 320 -16.68 -16.53 -13.40
N ASP A 321 -17.61 -17.25 -12.77
CA ASP A 321 -17.56 -17.66 -11.36
C ASP A 321 -18.00 -19.12 -11.20
N LYS A 322 -17.63 -19.72 -10.06
CA LYS A 322 -18.22 -20.96 -9.56
C LYS A 322 -19.45 -20.61 -8.72
N ILE A 323 -20.65 -20.93 -9.20
CA ILE A 323 -21.93 -20.68 -8.51
C ILE A 323 -22.72 -22.00 -8.48
N ASP A 324 -23.17 -22.40 -7.28
CA ASP A 324 -23.99 -23.60 -7.06
C ASP A 324 -23.45 -24.88 -7.73
N GLY A 325 -22.13 -25.07 -7.67
CA GLY A 325 -21.46 -26.24 -8.24
C GLY A 325 -21.37 -26.23 -9.77
N ASN A 326 -21.54 -25.07 -10.41
CA ASN A 326 -21.39 -24.90 -11.86
C ASN A 326 -20.54 -23.67 -12.20
N CYS A 327 -19.94 -23.65 -13.39
CA CYS A 327 -19.18 -22.50 -13.88
C CYS A 327 -20.07 -21.65 -14.77
N THR A 328 -20.09 -20.34 -14.55
CA THR A 328 -20.80 -19.39 -15.42
C THR A 328 -19.99 -19.02 -16.66
N GLY A 329 -18.65 -19.12 -16.57
CA GLY A 329 -17.71 -18.86 -17.65
C GLY A 329 -17.06 -20.11 -18.23
N ILE A 330 -15.82 -19.96 -18.70
CA ILE A 330 -15.03 -21.05 -19.30
C ILE A 330 -14.75 -22.15 -18.27
N LYS A 331 -14.79 -23.41 -18.73
CA LYS A 331 -14.41 -24.59 -17.95
C LYS A 331 -13.07 -25.13 -18.42
N ILE A 332 -12.18 -25.39 -17.49
CA ILE A 332 -10.87 -26.01 -17.74
C ILE A 332 -10.87 -27.42 -17.16
N TYR A 333 -10.49 -28.40 -17.98
CA TYR A 333 -10.42 -29.80 -17.58
C TYR A 333 -8.96 -30.20 -17.36
N VAL A 334 -8.64 -30.56 -16.12
CA VAL A 334 -7.32 -31.04 -15.72
C VAL A 334 -7.33 -32.56 -15.69
N SER A 335 -6.48 -33.20 -16.49
CA SER A 335 -6.32 -34.66 -16.55
C SER A 335 -5.51 -35.21 -15.36
N ASN A 336 -5.50 -36.54 -15.22
CA ASN A 336 -4.77 -37.23 -14.14
C ASN A 336 -3.25 -37.00 -14.14
N ASP A 337 -2.67 -36.60 -15.26
CA ASP A 337 -1.26 -36.20 -15.37
C ASP A 337 -1.02 -34.71 -15.07
N GLY A 338 -2.04 -34.00 -14.59
CA GLY A 338 -2.02 -32.58 -14.21
C GLY A 338 -2.11 -31.61 -15.39
N LYS A 339 -2.26 -32.08 -16.62
CA LYS A 339 -2.32 -31.22 -17.81
C LYS A 339 -3.73 -30.71 -18.10
N ALA A 340 -3.82 -29.56 -18.75
CA ALA A 340 -5.08 -29.01 -19.25
C ALA A 340 -4.90 -28.31 -20.59
N GLN A 341 -5.92 -28.37 -21.45
CA GLN A 341 -5.95 -27.62 -22.70
C GLN A 341 -6.49 -26.21 -22.44
N PHE A 342 -5.73 -25.21 -22.88
CA PHE A 342 -6.14 -23.80 -22.85
C PHE A 342 -6.33 -23.32 -24.28
N SER A 343 -7.41 -22.57 -24.52
CA SER A 343 -7.70 -21.94 -25.81
C SER A 343 -8.21 -20.52 -25.57
N ILE A 344 -7.41 -19.51 -25.92
CA ILE A 344 -7.68 -18.09 -25.66
C ILE A 344 -7.62 -17.37 -27.00
N SER A 345 -8.74 -16.79 -27.43
CA SER A 345 -8.77 -15.95 -28.64
C SER A 345 -8.04 -14.64 -28.40
N ASN A 346 -7.35 -14.11 -29.40
CA ASN A 346 -6.81 -12.74 -29.32
C ASN A 346 -7.91 -11.66 -29.44
N SER A 347 -9.15 -12.07 -29.71
CA SER A 347 -10.36 -11.23 -29.65
C SER A 347 -11.22 -11.52 -28.43
N ALA A 348 -10.70 -12.27 -27.44
CA ALA A 348 -11.37 -12.40 -26.15
C ALA A 348 -11.42 -11.04 -25.46
N GLU A 349 -12.51 -10.81 -24.71
CA GLU A 349 -12.65 -9.60 -23.86
C GLU A 349 -11.48 -9.51 -22.88
N ASP A 350 -11.19 -10.62 -22.20
CA ASP A 350 -10.02 -10.79 -21.34
C ASP A 350 -9.10 -11.89 -21.92
N PRO A 351 -7.94 -11.54 -22.52
CA PRO A 351 -7.05 -12.51 -23.16
C PRO A 351 -6.16 -13.26 -22.15
N PHE A 352 -6.75 -13.73 -21.05
CA PHE A 352 -6.11 -14.54 -20.01
C PHE A 352 -7.14 -15.39 -19.25
N ILE A 353 -6.70 -16.49 -18.63
CA ILE A 353 -7.52 -17.44 -17.86
C ILE A 353 -6.86 -17.66 -16.50
N ALA A 354 -7.66 -17.80 -15.44
CA ALA A 354 -7.17 -18.12 -14.10
C ALA A 354 -8.02 -19.23 -13.45
N ILE A 355 -7.36 -20.22 -12.88
CA ILE A 355 -7.98 -21.33 -12.14
C ILE A 355 -7.23 -21.58 -10.84
N HIS A 356 -7.92 -22.04 -9.80
CA HIS A 356 -7.32 -22.37 -8.50
C HIS A 356 -8.11 -23.47 -7.78
N VAL A 357 -7.60 -23.96 -6.66
CA VAL A 357 -8.19 -25.09 -5.92
C VAL A 357 -9.66 -24.86 -5.53
N GLU A 358 -10.01 -23.65 -5.06
CA GLU A 358 -11.41 -23.31 -4.71
C GLU A 358 -12.35 -23.15 -5.93
N SER A 359 -11.82 -23.00 -7.16
CA SER A 359 -12.64 -22.91 -8.37
C SER A 359 -12.94 -24.28 -9.02
N LYS A 360 -12.46 -25.38 -8.41
CA LYS A 360 -12.76 -26.75 -8.83
C LYS A 360 -14.22 -27.11 -8.54
N LEU A 361 -14.92 -27.76 -9.47
CA LEU A 361 -16.28 -28.29 -9.28
C LEU A 361 -16.32 -29.51 -8.37
#